data_AF-A0A9X4BH14-F1
#
_entry.id   AF-A0A9X4BH14-F1
#
_cell.length_a   1.000
_cell.length_b   1.000
_cell.length_c   1.000
_cell.angle_alpha   90.00
_cell.angle_beta   90.00
_cell.angle_gamma   90.00
#
_symmetry.space_group_name_H-M   'P 1'
#
loop_
_entity.id
_entity.type
_entity.pdbx_description
1 polymer ?
#
loop_
_entity_poly.entity_id
_entity_poly.type
_entity_poly.pdbx_seq_one_letter_code
_entity_poly.pdbx_strand_id
1 'polypeptide(L)'
;MQVGEIYRHAEFYNDPMTGALLPKYLVVLALPDGGDIVARLITSQHEDARPKQPPCHHGAPYPGFFFGVIGEPLMKNSWLDLRPFDDLDIDVFRGRLRKGVITRICVLDNKVLRAALECVANADDTTRWQERCIRDAMAKL
;
A
#
# COMPACT_ATOMS: atom_id res chain seq x y z
N MET A 1 -8.04 12.11 -4.30
CA MET A 1 -6.87 11.22 -4.17
C MET A 1 -5.81 12.00 -3.45
N GLN A 2 -5.32 11.51 -2.33
CA GLN A 2 -4.25 12.10 -1.52
C GLN A 2 -3.35 11.00 -0.94
N VAL A 3 -2.17 11.38 -0.47
CA VAL A 3 -1.23 10.48 0.22
C VAL A 3 -1.88 9.95 1.51
N GLY A 4 -1.65 8.67 1.80
CA GLY A 4 -2.23 7.95 2.94
C GLY A 4 -3.64 7.42 2.72
N GLU A 5 -4.28 7.69 1.58
CA GLU A 5 -5.56 7.05 1.24
C GLU A 5 -5.37 5.57 0.94
N ILE A 6 -6.28 4.77 1.49
CA ILE A 6 -6.41 3.34 1.22
C ILE A 6 -7.53 3.13 0.21
N TYR A 7 -7.24 2.33 -0.80
CA TYR A 7 -8.18 1.96 -1.85
C TYR A 7 -8.36 0.45 -1.91
N ARG A 8 -9.57 0.01 -2.20
CA ARG A 8 -9.88 -1.36 -2.60
C ARG A 8 -9.94 -1.41 -4.11
N HIS A 9 -9.13 -2.27 -4.70
CA HIS A 9 -9.23 -2.64 -6.10
C HIS A 9 -10.00 -3.96 -6.20
N ALA A 10 -11.20 -3.96 -6.77
CA ALA A 10 -12.07 -5.15 -6.82
C ALA A 10 -11.51 -6.29 -7.68
N GLU A 11 -10.82 -5.93 -8.76
CA GLU A 11 -10.35 -6.85 -9.80
C GLU A 11 -8.83 -6.83 -9.94
N PHE A 12 -8.11 -7.08 -8.84
CA PHE A 12 -6.68 -6.80 -8.78
C PHE A 12 -5.83 -7.88 -9.45
N TYR A 13 -6.10 -9.15 -9.14
CA TYR A 13 -5.36 -10.26 -9.74
C TYR A 13 -6.30 -11.43 -10.04
N ASN A 14 -5.89 -12.23 -11.02
CA ASN A 14 -6.61 -13.43 -11.41
C ASN A 14 -6.21 -14.60 -10.52
N ASP A 15 -7.17 -15.28 -9.92
CA ASP A 15 -6.96 -16.57 -9.28
C ASP A 15 -6.65 -17.61 -10.37
N PRO A 16 -5.43 -18.19 -10.40
CA PRO A 16 -5.05 -19.11 -11.45
C PRO A 16 -5.85 -20.42 -11.44
N MET A 17 -6.48 -20.78 -10.31
CA MET A 17 -7.28 -22.00 -10.22
C MET A 17 -8.72 -21.78 -10.70
N THR A 18 -9.31 -20.63 -10.37
CA THR A 18 -10.74 -20.37 -10.61
C THR A 18 -11.00 -19.41 -11.77
N GLY A 19 -9.99 -18.66 -12.22
CA GLY A 19 -10.16 -17.57 -13.19
C GLY A 19 -10.84 -16.32 -12.60
N ALA A 20 -11.15 -16.32 -11.29
CA ALA A 20 -11.85 -15.23 -10.64
C ALA A 20 -10.91 -14.04 -10.39
N LEU A 21 -11.43 -12.84 -10.63
CA LEU A 21 -10.72 -11.61 -10.25
C LEU A 21 -10.91 -11.35 -8.76
N LEU A 22 -9.81 -11.32 -8.02
CA LEU A 22 -9.80 -11.15 -6.57
C LEU A 22 -9.39 -9.75 -6.16
N PRO A 23 -9.95 -9.23 -5.05
CA PRO A 23 -9.66 -7.88 -4.61
C PRO A 23 -8.32 -7.79 -3.88
N LYS A 24 -7.73 -6.60 -3.92
CA LYS A 24 -6.64 -6.19 -3.03
C LYS A 24 -6.86 -4.78 -2.50
N TYR A 25 -6.19 -4.49 -1.40
CA TYR A 25 -6.12 -3.16 -0.83
C TYR A 25 -4.73 -2.60 -1.06
N LEU A 26 -4.66 -1.30 -1.32
CA LEU A 26 -3.41 -0.57 -1.53
C LEU A 26 -3.48 0.77 -0.81
N VAL A 27 -2.32 1.29 -0.43
CA VAL A 27 -2.19 2.64 0.12
C VAL A 27 -1.37 3.50 -0.84
N VAL A 28 -1.81 4.74 -1.02
CA VAL A 28 -1.07 5.75 -1.78
C VAL A 28 0.05 6.31 -0.91
N LEU A 29 1.30 6.14 -1.33
CA LEU A 29 2.49 6.58 -0.60
C LEU A 29 3.05 7.90 -1.14
N ALA A 30 2.92 8.15 -2.44
CA ALA A 30 3.25 9.43 -3.04
C ALA A 30 2.42 9.70 -4.29
N LEU A 31 2.27 10.99 -4.61
CA LEU A 31 1.59 11.50 -5.81
C LEU A 31 2.52 12.54 -6.47
N PRO A 32 3.56 12.11 -7.21
CA PRO A 32 4.43 13.02 -7.92
C PRO A 32 3.65 13.81 -8.98
N ASP A 33 3.96 15.09 -9.13
CA ASP A 33 3.30 15.95 -10.10
C ASP A 33 3.58 15.46 -11.52
N GLY A 34 2.50 15.15 -12.26
CA GLY A 34 2.60 14.63 -13.63
C GLY A 34 3.18 13.22 -13.74
N GLY A 35 3.31 12.48 -12.62
CA GLY A 35 3.83 11.12 -12.61
C GLY A 35 2.83 10.07 -12.12
N ASP A 36 3.29 8.82 -12.14
CA ASP A 36 2.53 7.66 -11.66
C ASP A 36 2.43 7.63 -10.14
N ILE A 37 1.39 6.95 -9.64
CA ILE A 37 1.12 6.83 -8.22
C ILE A 37 2.11 5.82 -7.62
N VAL A 38 2.87 6.27 -6.62
CA VAL A 38 3.67 5.34 -5.81
C VAL A 38 2.76 4.74 -4.74
N ALA A 39 2.58 3.43 -4.77
CA ALA A 39 1.72 2.71 -3.84
C ALA A 39 2.40 1.44 -3.32
N ARG A 40 1.81 0.85 -2.28
CA ARG A 40 2.13 -0.51 -1.83
C ARG A 40 0.85 -1.24 -1.44
N LEU A 41 0.91 -2.57 -1.48
CA LEU A 41 -0.22 -3.44 -1.14
C LEU A 41 -0.37 -3.59 0.37
N ILE A 42 -1.61 -3.76 0.80
CA ILE A 42 -1.96 -4.18 2.15
C ILE A 42 -2.27 -5.66 2.15
N THR A 43 -1.75 -6.38 3.14
CA THR A 43 -1.97 -7.81 3.30
C THR A 43 -2.25 -8.19 4.75
N SER A 44 -3.12 -9.17 4.94
CA SER A 44 -3.35 -9.85 6.23
C SER A 44 -2.92 -11.33 6.16
N GLN A 45 -2.23 -11.74 5.09
CA GLN A 45 -1.81 -13.13 4.91
C GLN A 45 -0.62 -13.47 5.82
N HIS A 46 -0.60 -14.70 6.32
CA HIS A 46 0.45 -15.20 7.23
C HIS A 46 0.58 -14.38 8.52
N GLU A 47 -0.55 -13.92 9.07
CA GLU A 47 -0.60 -13.14 10.31
C GLU A 47 0.20 -13.78 11.46
N ASP A 48 0.15 -15.10 11.60
CA ASP A 48 0.86 -15.83 12.68
C ASP A 48 2.38 -15.84 12.52
N ALA A 49 2.89 -15.57 11.31
CA ALA A 49 4.32 -15.60 11.00
C ALA A 49 4.92 -14.20 10.76
N ARG A 50 4.10 -13.15 10.68
CA ARG A 50 4.55 -11.79 10.42
C ARG A 50 4.90 -11.06 11.72
N PRO A 51 6.07 -10.40 11.80
CA PRO A 51 6.42 -9.59 12.96
C PRO A 51 5.42 -8.46 13.20
N LYS A 52 5.06 -8.26 14.47
CA LYS A 52 4.25 -7.13 14.95
C LYS A 52 5.10 -6.08 15.67
N GLN A 53 6.26 -6.49 16.18
CA GLN A 53 7.25 -5.63 16.83
C GLN A 53 8.68 -6.07 16.45
N PRO A 54 9.56 -5.13 16.03
CA PRO A 54 9.23 -3.75 15.69
C PRO A 54 8.21 -3.69 14.53
N PRO A 55 7.39 -2.62 14.41
CA PRO A 55 6.39 -2.53 13.36
C PRO A 55 6.99 -2.61 11.96
N CYS A 56 8.16 -2.00 11.77
CA CYS A 56 8.91 -2.07 10.52
C CYS A 56 9.85 -3.29 10.52
N HIS A 57 9.66 -4.20 9.57
CA HIS A 57 10.48 -5.39 9.42
C HIS A 57 10.88 -5.58 7.97
N HIS A 58 12.18 -5.55 7.67
CA HIS A 58 12.70 -5.73 6.30
C HIS A 58 13.18 -7.16 6.03
N GLY A 59 13.09 -8.05 7.04
CA GLY A 59 13.60 -9.40 6.95
C GLY A 59 12.73 -10.35 6.13
N ALA A 60 13.35 -11.43 5.66
CA ALA A 60 12.66 -12.54 5.02
C ALA A 60 11.92 -13.42 6.05
N PRO A 61 10.83 -14.11 5.66
CA PRO A 61 10.24 -14.13 4.31
C PRO A 61 9.15 -13.07 4.08
N TYR A 62 8.78 -12.31 5.12
CA TYR A 62 7.63 -11.41 5.10
C TYR A 62 8.01 -9.99 5.50
N PRO A 63 8.76 -9.26 4.66
CA PRO A 63 9.06 -7.87 4.93
C PRO A 63 7.75 -7.07 4.91
N GLY A 64 7.57 -6.20 5.88
CA GLY A 64 6.31 -5.53 6.13
C GLY A 64 6.38 -4.41 7.16
N PHE A 65 5.46 -3.46 7.06
CA PHE A 65 5.15 -2.52 8.14
C PHE A 65 3.81 -2.89 8.79
N PHE A 66 3.79 -3.19 10.08
CA PHE A 66 2.58 -3.58 10.82
C PHE A 66 1.70 -2.37 11.13
N PHE A 67 0.46 -2.37 10.61
CA PHE A 67 -0.56 -1.35 10.92
C PHE A 67 -1.41 -1.69 12.15
N GLY A 68 -1.49 -2.95 12.55
CA GLY A 68 -2.57 -3.43 13.41
C GLY A 68 -3.88 -3.59 12.62
N VAL A 69 -5.01 -3.42 13.30
CA VAL A 69 -6.34 -3.40 12.69
C VAL A 69 -6.65 -1.98 12.23
N ILE A 70 -6.86 -1.80 10.92
CA ILE A 70 -7.12 -0.48 10.32
C ILE A 70 -8.59 -0.05 10.56
N GLY A 71 -9.50 -1.02 10.62
CA GLY A 71 -10.95 -0.81 10.75
C GLY A 71 -11.71 -1.25 9.49
N GLU A 72 -13.04 -1.20 9.52
CA GLU A 72 -13.90 -1.71 8.43
C GLU A 72 -13.50 -1.15 7.05
N PRO A 73 -13.34 -2.01 6.01
CA PRO A 73 -13.53 -3.47 5.95
C PRO A 73 -12.27 -4.29 6.30
N LEU A 74 -11.18 -3.64 6.68
CA LEU A 74 -9.89 -4.22 7.06
C LEU A 74 -9.85 -4.56 8.55
N MET A 75 -10.70 -5.52 8.95
CA MET A 75 -10.89 -5.94 10.35
C MET A 75 -9.85 -6.93 10.88
N LYS A 76 -8.86 -7.29 10.05
CA LYS A 76 -7.72 -8.15 10.45
C LYS A 76 -6.48 -7.32 10.68
N ASN A 77 -5.55 -7.88 11.46
CA ASN A 77 -4.19 -7.37 11.52
C ASN A 77 -3.62 -7.29 10.10
N SER A 78 -3.08 -6.13 9.77
CA SER A 78 -2.69 -5.78 8.42
C SER A 78 -1.26 -5.26 8.38
N TRP A 79 -0.58 -5.55 7.27
CA TRP A 79 0.76 -5.08 6.98
C TRP A 79 0.77 -4.36 5.64
N LEU A 80 1.57 -3.31 5.58
CA LEU A 80 2.08 -2.80 4.31
C LEU A 80 3.12 -3.78 3.79
N ASP A 81 2.93 -4.30 2.58
CA ASP A 81 3.90 -5.18 1.94
C ASP A 81 5.10 -4.37 1.44
N LEU A 82 6.30 -4.74 1.85
CA LEU A 82 7.53 -4.03 1.45
C LEU A 82 8.17 -4.61 0.19
N ARG A 83 7.66 -5.74 -0.32
CA ARG A 83 8.13 -6.37 -1.56
C ARG A 83 7.92 -5.48 -2.78
N PRO A 84 8.54 -5.79 -3.94
CA PRO A 84 8.48 -4.95 -5.11
C PRO A 84 7.03 -4.73 -5.55
N PHE A 85 6.72 -3.49 -5.89
CA PHE A 85 5.43 -3.13 -6.47
C PHE A 85 5.64 -1.99 -7.45
N ASP A 86 5.07 -2.15 -8.64
CA ASP A 86 5.15 -1.16 -9.71
C ASP A 86 4.31 0.07 -9.37
N ASP A 87 4.75 1.22 -9.87
CA ASP A 87 3.96 2.45 -9.80
C ASP A 87 2.68 2.29 -10.65
N LEU A 88 1.59 2.94 -10.23
CA LEU A 88 0.29 2.82 -10.89
C LEU A 88 0.05 4.02 -11.81
N ASP A 89 -0.23 3.75 -13.08
CA ASP A 89 -0.66 4.77 -14.03
C ASP A 89 -1.88 5.53 -13.49
N ILE A 90 -1.72 6.85 -13.36
CA ILE A 90 -2.70 7.71 -12.70
C ILE A 90 -4.01 7.82 -13.48
N ASP A 91 -3.96 7.79 -14.82
CA ASP A 91 -5.14 7.94 -15.67
C ASP A 91 -5.94 6.63 -15.72
N VAL A 92 -5.26 5.49 -15.77
CA VAL A 92 -5.86 4.16 -15.61
C VAL A 92 -6.51 4.05 -14.24
N PHE A 93 -5.81 4.45 -13.17
CA PHE A 93 -6.34 4.41 -11.81
C PHE A 93 -7.59 5.27 -11.65
N ARG A 94 -7.55 6.52 -12.13
CA ARG A 94 -8.72 7.43 -12.13
C ARG A 94 -9.86 6.91 -13.01
N GLY A 95 -9.55 6.28 -14.14
CA GLY A 95 -10.53 5.60 -14.99
C GLY A 95 -11.26 4.49 -14.23
N ARG A 96 -10.53 3.63 -13.51
CA ARG A 96 -11.10 2.53 -12.70
C ARG A 96 -11.84 3.04 -11.46
N LEU A 97 -11.39 4.14 -10.86
CA LEU A 97 -12.08 4.82 -9.76
C LEU A 97 -13.46 5.34 -10.22
N ARG A 98 -13.54 6.00 -11.37
CA ARG A 98 -14.82 6.48 -11.95
C ARG A 98 -15.79 5.35 -12.28
N LYS A 99 -15.28 4.17 -12.65
CA LYS A 99 -16.07 2.98 -12.95
C LYS A 99 -16.48 2.19 -11.69
N GLY A 100 -16.04 2.59 -10.50
CA GLY A 100 -16.31 1.87 -9.24
C GLY A 100 -15.53 0.56 -9.07
N VAL A 101 -14.61 0.23 -9.98
CA VAL A 101 -13.72 -0.94 -9.86
C VAL A 101 -12.71 -0.73 -8.73
N ILE A 102 -12.25 0.52 -8.58
CA ILE A 102 -11.48 0.97 -7.43
C ILE A 102 -12.38 1.84 -6.57
N THR A 103 -12.36 1.64 -5.26
CA THR A 103 -13.12 2.45 -4.31
C THR A 103 -12.23 2.92 -3.16
N ARG A 104 -12.42 4.17 -2.73
CA ARG A 104 -11.75 4.71 -1.54
C ARG A 104 -12.35 4.06 -0.29
N ILE A 105 -11.48 3.63 0.62
CA ILE A 105 -11.87 3.01 1.89
C ILE A 105 -11.74 4.00 3.03
N CYS A 106 -10.52 4.43 3.32
CA CYS A 106 -10.24 5.36 4.40
C CYS A 106 -8.94 6.13 4.11
N VAL A 107 -8.51 6.95 5.08
CA VAL A 107 -7.21 7.60 5.09
C VAL A 107 -6.51 7.23 6.40
N LEU A 108 -5.21 6.94 6.32
CA LEU A 108 -4.39 6.67 7.50
C LEU A 108 -4.20 7.93 8.35
N ASP A 109 -4.09 7.76 9.66
CA ASP A 109 -3.63 8.81 10.55
C ASP A 109 -2.19 9.24 10.20
N ASN A 110 -1.89 10.54 10.27
CA ASN A 110 -0.60 11.09 9.85
C ASN A 110 0.59 10.49 10.61
N LYS A 111 0.42 10.13 11.89
CA LYS A 111 1.49 9.50 12.68
C LYS A 111 1.79 8.10 12.16
N VAL A 112 0.75 7.32 11.88
CA VAL A 112 0.89 5.96 11.32
C VAL A 112 1.45 6.02 9.91
N LEU A 113 0.93 6.95 9.09
CA LEU A 113 1.40 7.18 7.73
C LEU A 113 2.88 7.54 7.70
N ARG A 114 3.33 8.50 8.51
CA ARG A 114 4.75 8.91 8.56
C ARG A 114 5.65 7.72 8.90
N ALA A 115 5.31 6.93 9.92
CA ALA A 115 6.07 5.74 10.28
C ALA A 115 6.11 4.68 9.15
N ALA A 116 5.00 4.52 8.42
CA ALA A 116 4.94 3.63 7.26
C ALA A 116 5.81 4.14 6.11
N LEU A 117 5.78 5.44 5.80
CA LEU A 117 6.60 6.05 4.75
C LEU A 117 8.10 5.93 5.09
N GLU A 118 8.49 6.16 6.33
CA GLU A 118 9.86 5.95 6.81
C GLU A 118 10.30 4.49 6.59
N CYS A 119 9.44 3.53 6.92
CA CYS A 119 9.74 2.11 6.72
C CYS A 119 9.93 1.78 5.23
N VAL A 120 8.96 2.15 4.38
CA VAL A 120 8.98 1.81 2.94
C VAL A 120 10.14 2.50 2.23
N ALA A 121 10.44 3.76 2.55
CA ALA A 121 11.54 4.50 1.93
C ALA A 121 12.91 3.82 2.13
N ASN A 122 13.06 3.01 3.19
CA ASN A 122 14.30 2.30 3.49
C ASN A 122 14.25 0.80 3.13
N ALA A 123 13.16 0.32 2.51
CA ALA A 123 13.02 -1.09 2.14
C ALA A 123 13.90 -1.42 0.93
N ASP A 124 14.51 -2.62 0.93
CA ASP A 124 15.42 -3.08 -0.13
C ASP A 124 14.76 -3.09 -1.52
N ASP A 125 13.46 -3.36 -1.57
CA ASP A 125 12.66 -3.46 -2.79
C ASP A 125 12.00 -2.13 -3.20
N THR A 126 12.38 -1.01 -2.56
CA THR A 126 11.97 0.34 -2.97
C THR A 126 12.99 0.92 -3.92
N THR A 127 12.55 1.32 -5.13
CA THR A 127 13.46 1.93 -6.10
C THR A 127 13.89 3.34 -5.63
N ARG A 128 15.04 3.82 -6.13
CA ARG A 128 15.52 5.19 -5.82
C ARG A 128 14.52 6.29 -6.21
N TRP A 129 13.73 6.05 -7.26
CA TRP A 129 12.67 6.97 -7.67
C TRP A 129 11.52 6.97 -6.66
N GLN A 130 11.01 5.78 -6.30
CA GLN A 130 9.96 5.62 -5.31
C GLN A 130 10.38 6.20 -3.95
N GLU A 131 11.59 5.91 -3.49
CA GLU A 131 12.15 6.45 -2.25
C GLU A 131 12.10 7.98 -2.24
N ARG A 132 12.57 8.62 -3.32
CA ARG A 132 12.55 10.09 -3.43
C ARG A 132 11.13 10.63 -3.33
N CYS A 133 10.20 10.09 -4.11
CA CYS A 133 8.80 10.51 -4.08
C CYS A 133 8.16 10.33 -2.70
N ILE A 134 8.46 9.21 -2.02
CA ILE A 134 7.97 8.93 -0.66
C ILE A 134 8.53 9.95 0.34
N ARG A 135 9.83 10.25 0.27
CA ARG A 135 10.46 11.25 1.16
C ARG A 135 9.91 12.65 0.90
N ASP A 136 9.68 13.03 -0.35
CA ASP A 136 9.06 14.31 -0.72
C ASP A 136 7.61 14.40 -0.23
N ALA A 137 6.84 13.31 -0.30
CA ALA A 137 5.50 13.23 0.26
C ALA A 137 5.51 13.36 1.78
N MET A 138 6.44 12.67 2.45
CA MET A 138 6.59 12.68 3.91
C MET A 138 6.96 14.07 4.45
N ALA A 139 7.75 14.85 3.70
CA ALA A 139 8.10 16.22 4.07
C ALA A 139 6.90 17.19 4.07
N LYS A 140 5.78 16.80 3.44
CA LYS A 140 4.54 17.60 3.32
C LYS A 140 3.45 17.19 4.33
N LEU A 141 3.69 16.16 5.15
CA LEU A 141 2.78 15.68 6.21
C LEU A 141 2.93 16.45 7.50
#